data_AF-A0A9N9Q8A6-F1
#
_entry.id   AF-A0A9N9Q8A6-F1
#
_cell.length_a   1.000
_cell.length_b   1.000
_cell.length_c   1.000
_cell.angle_alpha   90.00
_cell.angle_beta   90.00
_cell.angle_gamma   90.00
#
_symmetry.space_group_name_H-M   'P 1'
#
loop_
_entity.id
_entity.type
_entity.pdbx_description
1 polymer ?
#
loop_
_entity_poly.entity_id
_entity_poly.type
_entity_poly.pdbx_seq_one_letter_code
_entity_poly.pdbx_strand_id
1 'polypeptide(L)'
;MPLFVPGRCAENELLYPAEANDEWICDCGPGFIYHSEKDTCFAALRQGPCNIGQHLILKSSQSVPECAQNPCQDGFARYEDKCYELGTPNGPCLPILQGGGIFDVNVSTLRAECLKGTDPLSLFSLPSRCTPGSRRDRNGNCRVIYD
;
A
#
# COMPACT_ATOMS: atom_id res chain seq x y z
N MET A 1 7.89 12.24 8.52
CA MET A 1 6.51 11.75 8.38
C MET A 1 5.97 12.29 7.06
N PRO A 2 5.35 11.48 6.18
CA PRO A 2 4.78 12.01 4.95
C PRO A 2 3.61 12.92 5.29
N LEU A 3 3.32 13.87 4.40
CA LEU A 3 2.28 14.87 4.62
C LEU A 3 1.22 14.77 3.53
N PHE A 4 -0.04 14.74 3.95
CA PHE A 4 -1.13 15.02 3.05
C PHE A 4 -1.27 16.54 2.90
N VAL A 5 -1.09 17.04 1.69
CA VAL A 5 -1.26 18.46 1.36
C VAL A 5 -2.24 18.55 0.18
N PRO A 6 -3.49 19.03 0.40
CA PRO A 6 -4.50 19.11 -0.64
C PRO A 6 -3.98 19.85 -1.89
N GLY A 7 -4.16 19.24 -3.06
CA GLY A 7 -3.78 19.82 -4.35
C GLY A 7 -2.27 19.83 -4.65
N ARG A 8 -1.42 19.27 -3.78
CA ARG A 8 0.04 19.21 -4.01
C ARG A 8 0.49 17.92 -4.71
N CYS A 9 -0.05 16.77 -4.29
CA CYS A 9 0.25 15.46 -4.90
C CYS A 9 -1.00 14.89 -5.58
N ALA A 10 -0.81 13.91 -6.46
CA ALA A 10 -1.90 13.22 -7.11
C ALA A 10 -2.74 12.41 -6.11
N GLU A 11 -3.87 11.88 -6.58
CA GLU A 11 -4.68 10.97 -5.78
C GLU A 11 -3.84 9.77 -5.31
N ASN A 12 -4.03 9.36 -4.06
CA ASN A 12 -3.30 8.26 -3.40
C ASN A 12 -1.79 8.47 -3.23
N GLU A 13 -1.30 9.68 -3.45
CA GLU A 13 0.07 10.07 -3.18
C GLU A 13 0.16 10.97 -1.93
N LEU A 14 1.31 10.88 -1.24
CA LEU A 14 1.65 11.75 -0.13
C LEU A 14 2.98 12.45 -0.42
N LEU A 15 3.21 13.53 0.31
CA LEU A 15 4.43 14.30 0.19
C LEU A 15 5.53 13.71 1.10
N TYR A 16 6.65 13.32 0.53
CA TYR A 16 7.81 12.76 1.22
C TYR A 16 9.01 13.72 1.12
N PRO A 17 9.83 13.84 2.19
CA PRO A 17 11.08 14.59 2.11
C PRO A 17 12.09 13.85 1.22
N ALA A 18 12.69 14.57 0.28
CA ALA A 18 13.76 14.06 -0.58
C ALA A 18 15.13 14.13 0.13
N GLU A 19 16.12 13.40 -0.40
CA GLU A 19 17.51 13.48 0.10
C GLU A 19 18.21 14.77 -0.29
N ALA A 20 17.89 15.32 -1.46
CA ALA A 20 18.52 16.52 -1.98
C ALA A 20 17.73 17.78 -1.57
N ASN A 21 18.44 18.77 -0.99
CA ASN A 21 18.08 20.19 -0.95
C ASN A 21 16.67 20.58 -0.41
N ASP A 22 16.22 20.04 0.73
CA ASP A 22 14.91 20.35 1.32
C ASP A 22 13.72 20.18 0.35
N GLU A 23 13.93 19.45 -0.75
CA GLU A 23 12.91 19.18 -1.73
C GLU A 23 11.93 18.15 -1.19
N TRP A 24 10.70 18.23 -1.67
CA TRP A 24 9.65 17.30 -1.33
C TRP A 24 9.12 16.68 -2.62
N ILE A 25 8.99 15.36 -2.61
CA ILE A 25 8.52 14.58 -3.74
C ILE A 25 7.17 13.96 -3.41
N CYS A 26 6.34 13.76 -4.42
CA CYS A 26 5.13 12.96 -4.29
C CYS A 26 5.49 11.49 -4.53
N ASP A 27 5.01 10.61 -3.66
CA ASP A 27 5.14 9.17 -3.83
C ASP A 27 3.87 8.48 -3.30
N CYS A 28 3.65 7.22 -3.66
CA CYS A 28 2.46 6.48 -3.25
C CYS A 28 2.34 6.42 -1.73
N GLY A 29 1.12 6.63 -1.24
CA GLY A 29 0.80 6.47 0.17
C GLY A 29 1.03 5.02 0.64
N PRO A 30 1.15 4.80 1.97
CA PRO A 30 1.31 3.46 2.53
C PRO A 30 0.16 2.53 2.09
N GLY A 31 0.50 1.32 1.63
CA GLY A 31 -0.47 0.35 1.12
C GLY A 31 -0.90 0.60 -0.34
N PHE A 32 -0.37 1.62 -1.02
CA PHE A 32 -0.62 1.88 -2.43
C PHE A 32 0.58 1.47 -3.30
N ILE A 33 0.27 1.06 -4.53
CA ILE A 33 1.21 0.55 -5.53
C ILE A 33 1.17 1.45 -6.75
N TYR A 34 2.33 1.91 -7.20
CA TYR A 34 2.46 2.68 -8.43
C TYR A 34 2.24 1.80 -9.67
N HIS A 35 1.42 2.27 -10.62
CA HIS A 35 1.19 1.61 -11.90
C HIS A 35 1.69 2.51 -13.04
N SER A 36 2.81 2.13 -13.67
CA SER A 36 3.51 2.96 -14.66
C SER A 36 2.64 3.38 -15.84
N GLU A 37 1.89 2.46 -16.46
CA GLU A 37 1.08 2.80 -17.65
C GLU A 37 -0.06 3.78 -17.37
N LYS A 38 -0.49 3.90 -16.11
CA LYS A 38 -1.57 4.78 -15.68
C LYS A 38 -1.05 6.03 -14.97
N ASP A 39 0.26 6.07 -14.70
CA ASP A 39 0.95 7.10 -13.93
C ASP A 39 0.19 7.50 -12.65
N THR A 40 -0.24 6.51 -11.87
CA THR A 40 -0.99 6.73 -10.64
C THR A 40 -0.84 5.58 -9.66
N CYS A 41 -1.23 5.83 -8.40
CA CYS A 41 -1.13 4.87 -7.31
C CYS A 41 -2.49 4.22 -7.03
N PHE A 42 -2.51 2.89 -6.90
CA PHE A 42 -3.71 2.12 -6.60
C PHE A 42 -3.54 1.34 -5.31
N ALA A 43 -4.61 1.20 -4.52
CA ALA A 43 -4.58 0.42 -3.29
C ALA A 43 -4.22 -1.05 -3.59
N ALA A 44 -3.28 -1.59 -2.83
CA ALA A 44 -2.95 -3.01 -2.91
C ALA A 44 -4.16 -3.87 -2.52
N LEU A 45 -4.29 -5.04 -3.15
CA LEU A 45 -5.40 -5.98 -2.92
C LEU A 45 -6.79 -5.37 -3.19
N ARG A 46 -6.88 -4.31 -3.98
CA ARG A 46 -8.12 -3.81 -4.59
C ARG A 46 -8.09 -4.03 -6.10
N GLN A 47 -9.22 -3.89 -6.78
CA GLN A 47 -9.31 -4.05 -8.23
C GLN A 47 -8.34 -3.12 -8.99
N GLY A 48 -8.34 -1.83 -8.66
CA GLY A 48 -7.48 -0.84 -9.31
C GLY A 48 -7.60 -0.87 -10.84
N PRO A 49 -6.49 -0.97 -11.60
CA PRO A 49 -6.51 -1.02 -13.06
C PRO A 49 -6.82 -2.41 -13.63
N CYS A 50 -7.02 -3.42 -12.77
CA CYS A 50 -7.25 -4.80 -13.19
C CYS A 50 -8.70 -5.03 -13.67
N ASN A 51 -8.90 -6.13 -14.40
CA ASN A 51 -10.26 -6.53 -14.81
C ASN A 51 -11.10 -6.94 -13.60
N ILE A 52 -12.42 -6.99 -13.79
CA ILE A 52 -13.37 -7.47 -12.77
C ILE A 52 -12.96 -8.88 -12.30
N GLY A 53 -12.89 -9.08 -10.98
CA GLY A 53 -12.45 -10.32 -10.35
C GLY A 53 -10.93 -10.45 -10.18
N GLN A 54 -10.15 -9.48 -10.67
CA GLN A 54 -8.70 -9.42 -10.47
C GLN A 54 -8.33 -8.25 -9.57
N HIS A 55 -7.35 -8.45 -8.70
CA HIS A 55 -6.84 -7.43 -7.80
C HIS A 55 -5.37 -7.14 -8.11
N LEU A 56 -4.96 -5.89 -7.87
CA LEU A 56 -3.59 -5.46 -8.02
C LEU A 56 -2.74 -5.99 -6.87
N ILE A 57 -1.69 -6.75 -7.20
CA ILE A 57 -0.73 -7.25 -6.23
C ILE A 57 0.69 -6.89 -6.64
N LEU A 58 1.58 -6.77 -5.65
CA LEU A 58 3.01 -6.61 -5.88
C LEU A 58 3.74 -7.68 -5.08
N LYS A 59 4.19 -8.73 -5.78
CA LYS A 59 4.85 -9.86 -5.12
C LYS A 59 6.16 -9.44 -4.47
N SER A 60 6.48 -10.14 -3.38
CA SER A 60 7.64 -9.86 -2.51
C SER A 60 9.00 -9.86 -3.24
N SER A 61 9.11 -10.47 -4.43
CA SER A 61 10.30 -10.57 -5.27
C SER A 61 10.29 -9.70 -6.55
N GLN A 62 9.21 -8.97 -6.83
CA GLN A 62 9.03 -8.25 -8.08
C GLN A 62 9.00 -6.74 -7.87
N SER A 63 9.43 -5.99 -8.90
CA SER A 63 9.31 -4.53 -8.93
C SER A 63 8.14 -4.05 -9.79
N VAL A 64 7.54 -4.95 -10.56
CA VAL A 64 6.41 -4.66 -11.45
C VAL A 64 5.15 -5.25 -10.81
N PRO A 65 4.06 -4.49 -10.68
CA PRO A 65 2.81 -5.00 -10.16
C PRO A 65 2.11 -5.89 -11.18
N GLU A 66 1.27 -6.80 -10.71
CA GLU A 66 0.51 -7.73 -11.55
C GLU A 66 -0.95 -7.82 -11.09
N CYS A 67 -1.83 -8.15 -12.02
CA CYS A 67 -3.24 -8.44 -11.75
C CYS A 67 -3.42 -9.92 -11.47
N ALA A 68 -3.78 -10.27 -10.24
CA ALA A 68 -4.02 -11.65 -9.82
C ALA A 68 -5.52 -11.91 -9.62
N GLN A 69 -5.97 -13.13 -9.93
CA GLN A 69 -7.33 -13.55 -9.62
C GLN A 69 -7.57 -13.53 -8.10
N ASN A 70 -8.65 -12.87 -7.67
CA ASN A 70 -9.07 -12.89 -6.27
C ASN A 70 -10.42 -13.61 -6.18
N PRO A 71 -10.54 -14.69 -5.37
CA PRO A 71 -11.82 -15.33 -5.12
C PRO A 71 -12.81 -14.46 -4.33
N CYS A 72 -12.34 -13.37 -3.72
CA CYS A 72 -13.17 -12.42 -2.97
C CYS A 72 -13.56 -11.22 -3.84
N GLN A 73 -14.71 -10.62 -3.54
CA GLN A 73 -15.15 -9.37 -4.16
C GLN A 73 -14.21 -8.20 -3.79
N ASP A 74 -14.26 -7.11 -4.56
CA ASP A 74 -13.44 -5.93 -4.29
C ASP A 74 -13.71 -5.36 -2.88
N GLY A 75 -12.64 -4.94 -2.20
CA GLY A 75 -12.66 -4.58 -0.78
C GLY A 75 -12.46 -5.75 0.20
N PHE A 76 -12.52 -7.00 -0.26
CA PHE A 76 -12.33 -8.18 0.58
C PHE A 76 -11.04 -8.94 0.22
N ALA A 77 -10.42 -9.55 1.22
CA ALA A 77 -9.27 -10.43 1.04
C ALA A 77 -9.48 -11.79 1.71
N ARG A 78 -8.83 -12.82 1.16
CA ARG A 78 -8.92 -14.19 1.67
C ARG A 78 -8.01 -14.36 2.88
N TYR A 79 -8.56 -14.90 3.96
CA TYR A 79 -7.85 -15.33 5.17
C TYR A 79 -8.44 -16.68 5.60
N GLU A 80 -7.61 -17.71 5.81
CA GLU A 80 -8.04 -19.07 6.17
C GLU A 80 -9.27 -19.56 5.36
N ASP A 81 -9.21 -19.40 4.04
CA ASP A 81 -10.24 -19.83 3.09
C ASP A 81 -11.58 -19.09 3.14
N LYS A 82 -11.68 -17.99 3.89
CA LYS A 82 -12.84 -17.11 3.93
C LYS A 82 -12.47 -15.70 3.49
N CYS A 83 -13.46 -14.98 2.96
CA CYS A 83 -13.29 -13.59 2.57
C CYS A 83 -13.68 -12.68 3.74
N TYR A 84 -12.80 -11.75 4.09
CA TYR A 84 -13.01 -10.74 5.13
C TYR A 84 -12.80 -9.35 4.54
N GLU A 85 -13.59 -8.40 5.03
CA GLU A 85 -13.54 -7.00 4.61
C GLU A 85 -12.25 -6.33 5.12
N LEU A 86 -11.52 -5.68 4.22
CA LEU A 86 -10.31 -4.93 4.55
C LEU A 86 -10.67 -3.62 5.27
N GLY A 87 -9.80 -3.19 6.20
CA GLY A 87 -9.93 -1.91 6.90
C GLY A 87 -10.97 -1.88 8.01
N THR A 88 -11.53 -3.03 8.39
CA THR A 88 -12.51 -3.15 9.48
C THR A 88 -11.89 -3.83 10.72
N PRO A 89 -12.23 -3.40 11.95
CA PRO A 89 -11.71 -4.03 13.17
C PRO A 89 -12.26 -5.45 13.42
N ASN A 90 -11.43 -6.29 14.01
CA ASN A 90 -11.67 -7.71 14.29
C ASN A 90 -11.71 -8.53 12.98
N GLY A 91 -12.87 -8.88 12.43
CA GLY A 91 -12.94 -9.78 11.25
C GLY A 91 -12.36 -11.17 11.58
N PRO A 92 -11.26 -11.62 10.95
CA PRO A 92 -10.51 -12.81 11.39
C PRO A 92 -9.58 -12.55 12.59
N CYS A 93 -9.37 -11.30 12.97
CA CYS A 93 -8.39 -10.89 13.97
C CYS A 93 -8.95 -10.96 15.39
N LEU A 94 -8.03 -11.15 16.35
CA LEU A 94 -8.35 -11.05 17.77
C LEU A 94 -8.86 -9.64 18.11
N PRO A 95 -9.63 -9.50 19.21
CA PRO A 95 -9.98 -8.19 19.74
C PRO A 95 -8.74 -7.34 20.02
N ILE A 96 -8.84 -6.02 19.83
CA ILE A 96 -7.75 -5.06 20.10
C ILE A 96 -7.17 -5.23 21.51
N LEU A 97 -8.03 -5.41 22.51
CA LEU A 97 -7.62 -5.59 23.92
C LEU A 97 -6.83 -6.89 24.17
N GLN A 98 -6.90 -7.85 23.25
CA GLN A 98 -6.17 -9.12 23.31
C GLN A 98 -4.94 -9.11 22.39
N GLY A 99 -4.52 -7.93 21.91
CA GLY A 99 -3.37 -7.77 21.05
C GLY A 99 -3.64 -8.02 19.56
N GLY A 100 -4.91 -8.09 19.15
CA GLY A 100 -5.30 -8.04 17.74
C GLY A 100 -5.57 -6.62 17.26
N GLY A 101 -6.48 -6.47 16.30
CA GLY A 101 -6.73 -5.17 15.68
C GLY A 101 -7.57 -5.26 14.42
N ILE A 102 -7.07 -4.68 13.34
CA ILE A 102 -7.75 -4.56 12.06
C ILE A 102 -7.24 -5.60 11.08
N PHE A 103 -8.13 -6.12 10.24
CA PHE A 103 -7.72 -6.91 9.09
C PHE A 103 -7.50 -5.99 7.90
N ASP A 104 -6.24 -5.78 7.52
CA ASP A 104 -5.91 -4.85 6.45
C ASP A 104 -4.56 -5.19 5.80
N VAL A 105 -4.19 -4.43 4.78
CA VAL A 105 -2.92 -4.56 4.07
C VAL A 105 -1.77 -4.13 4.97
N ASN A 106 -0.88 -5.07 5.29
CA ASN A 106 0.39 -4.75 5.90
C ASN A 106 1.27 -3.99 4.89
N VAL A 107 1.59 -2.74 5.19
CA VAL A 107 2.30 -1.83 4.28
C VAL A 107 3.73 -2.26 3.94
N SER A 108 4.34 -3.15 4.73
CA SER A 108 5.67 -3.70 4.47
C SER A 108 5.63 -4.96 3.58
N THR A 109 4.60 -5.80 3.74
CA THR A 109 4.49 -7.07 2.99
C THR A 109 3.56 -6.97 1.78
N LEU A 110 2.70 -5.95 1.75
CA LEU A 110 1.57 -5.76 0.83
C LEU A 110 0.63 -6.97 0.80
N ARG A 111 0.45 -7.64 1.94
CA ARG A 111 -0.47 -8.77 2.13
C ARG A 111 -1.55 -8.40 3.15
N ALA A 112 -2.71 -9.03 3.02
CA ALA A 112 -3.77 -8.90 4.01
C ALA A 112 -3.39 -9.68 5.26
N GLU A 113 -3.30 -8.98 6.39
CA GLU A 113 -2.85 -9.52 7.66
C GLU A 113 -3.66 -8.91 8.82
N CYS A 114 -3.58 -9.53 9.99
CA CYS A 114 -4.10 -8.94 11.21
C CYS A 114 -3.09 -7.95 11.79
N LEU A 115 -3.38 -6.67 11.60
CA LEU A 115 -2.57 -5.57 12.09
C LEU A 115 -2.96 -5.23 13.53
N LYS A 116 -1.98 -4.92 14.37
CA LYS A 116 -2.25 -4.52 15.76
C LYS A 116 -2.77 -3.10 15.82
N GLY A 117 -3.77 -2.86 16.68
CA GLY A 117 -4.34 -1.52 16.88
C GLY A 117 -5.50 -1.21 15.92
N THR A 118 -5.76 0.07 15.70
CA THR A 118 -6.92 0.56 14.92
C THR A 118 -6.53 1.26 13.63
N ASP A 119 -5.24 1.47 13.39
CA ASP A 119 -4.74 2.26 12.27
C ASP A 119 -3.66 1.47 11.51
N PRO A 120 -3.84 1.19 10.20
CA PRO A 120 -2.84 0.54 9.37
C PRO A 120 -1.50 1.29 9.34
N LEU A 121 -1.54 2.62 9.50
CA LEU A 121 -0.39 3.50 9.47
C LEU A 121 0.49 3.38 10.73
N SER A 122 -0.02 2.77 11.80
CA SER A 122 0.76 2.54 13.03
C SER A 122 1.93 1.56 12.84
N LEU A 123 1.91 0.76 11.77
CA LEU A 123 3.00 -0.13 11.39
C LEU A 123 4.07 0.53 10.49
N PHE A 124 3.81 1.76 10.04
CA PHE A 124 4.66 2.43 9.07
C PHE A 124 5.86 3.12 9.73
N SER A 125 7.00 2.42 9.76
CA SER A 125 8.30 3.07 9.97
C SER A 125 8.84 3.59 8.64
N LEU A 126 9.09 4.89 8.52
CA LEU A 126 9.59 5.52 7.29
C LEU A 126 11.06 5.23 7.03
N PRO A 127 11.44 4.55 5.92
CA PRO A 127 12.82 4.37 5.50
C PRO A 127 13.28 5.50 4.57
N SER A 128 14.45 5.29 3.94
CA SER A 128 15.13 6.07 2.89
C SER A 128 14.38 7.28 2.32
N ARG A 129 14.92 8.49 2.54
CA ARG A 129 14.55 9.66 1.72
C ARG A 129 14.90 9.31 0.25
N CYS A 130 14.04 9.67 -0.71
CA CYS A 130 14.26 9.31 -2.11
C CYS A 130 14.73 10.49 -2.93
N THR A 131 15.53 10.23 -3.96
CA THR A 131 15.94 11.26 -4.92
C THR A 131 14.79 11.55 -5.90
N PRO A 132 14.71 12.76 -6.47
CA PRO A 132 13.75 13.05 -7.54
C PRO A 132 13.84 12.03 -8.69
N GLY A 133 12.69 11.66 -9.26
CA GLY A 133 12.62 10.64 -10.32
C GLY A 133 12.75 9.18 -9.85
N SER A 134 12.79 8.96 -8.53
CA SER A 134 12.73 7.61 -7.94
C SER A 134 11.47 7.43 -7.11
N ARG A 135 10.96 6.19 -7.07
CA ARG A 135 9.84 5.79 -6.20
C ARG A 135 10.29 4.72 -5.23
N ARG A 136 9.69 4.69 -4.04
CA ARG A 136 10.02 3.74 -2.99
C ARG A 136 9.43 2.36 -3.30
N ASP A 137 10.27 1.32 -3.24
CA ASP A 137 9.81 -0.07 -3.25
C ASP A 137 9.27 -0.48 -1.87
N ARG A 138 8.57 -1.63 -1.76
CA ARG A 138 7.99 -2.09 -0.46
C ARG A 138 9.02 -2.30 0.67
N ASN A 139 10.30 -2.47 0.33
CA ASN A 139 11.38 -2.61 1.30
C ASN A 139 11.88 -1.23 1.79
N GLY A 140 11.31 -0.14 1.26
CA GLY A 140 11.73 1.21 1.57
C GLY A 140 12.90 1.70 0.73
N ASN A 141 13.34 0.97 -0.29
CA ASN A 141 14.45 1.38 -1.13
C ASN A 141 13.95 2.21 -2.31
N CYS A 142 14.63 3.29 -2.63
CA CYS A 142 14.28 4.14 -3.75
C CYS A 142 14.78 3.51 -5.05
N ARG A 143 13.90 3.34 -6.05
CA ARG A 143 14.23 2.84 -7.38
C ARG A 143 13.84 3.86 -8.44
N VAL A 144 14.74 4.08 -9.38
CA VAL A 144 14.54 5.03 -10.49
C VAL A 144 13.47 4.49 -11.44
N ILE A 145 12.56 5.37 -11.86
CA ILE A 145 11.73 5.13 -13.04
C ILE A 145 12.60 5.40 -14.26
N TYR A 146 12.77 4.38 -15.09
CA TYR A 146 13.24 4.52 -16.45
C TYR A 146 12.04 4.27 -17.36
N ASP A 147 11.76 5.25 -18.22
CA ASP A 147 10.90 5.09 -19.40
C ASP A 147 11.58 4.23 -20.47
#